data_AF-A0A351NGE9-F1
#
_entry.id   AF-A0A351NGE9-F1
#
_cell.length_a   1.000
_cell.length_b   1.000
_cell.length_c   1.000
_cell.angle_alpha   90.00
_cell.angle_beta   90.00
_cell.angle_gamma   90.00
#
_symmetry.space_group_name_H-M   'P 1'
#
loop_
_entity.id
_entity.type
_entity.pdbx_description
1 polymer ?
#
loop_
_entity_poly.entity_id
_entity_poly.type
_entity_poly.pdbx_seq_one_letter_code
_entity_poly.pdbx_strand_id
1 'polypeptide(L)'
;LDYVAVGHNVPEKIEAIVAGVAEGCRQAGCALVGGETAEMPGMYEGGEYDIAGYTTGVVEKSKLIDGSKVKAGDVLVGIASTGVHSNGFSLVRKIVADSGHDYMDEIPEFGSRRLGDVLLTPTRIYVKQVLDVIRNCDVHGVAHITGGGFDENIPRVLHDGQGLEIHEGTWEILPVFKMLEKWGGVPHREMFNIFNMGIGMVVVLDESEAAKAIDILASHGEKASVIGKVTDVPGVNIVLK
;
A
#
# COMPACT_ATOMS: atom_id res chain seq x y z
N LEU A 1 -13.50 6.56 12.93
CA LEU A 1 -14.91 6.80 12.57
C LEU A 1 -15.09 6.34 11.14
N ASP A 2 -16.26 5.81 10.82
CA ASP A 2 -16.63 5.41 9.47
C ASP A 2 -17.94 6.10 9.03
N TYR A 3 -18.11 6.24 7.73
CA TYR A 3 -19.34 6.70 7.11
C TYR A 3 -19.62 5.78 5.92
N VAL A 4 -20.78 5.15 5.90
CA VAL A 4 -21.20 4.23 4.83
C VAL A 4 -22.43 4.81 4.15
N ALA A 5 -22.32 5.08 2.84
CA ALA A 5 -23.46 5.50 2.02
C ALA A 5 -23.89 4.37 1.10
N VAL A 6 -25.19 4.07 1.07
CA VAL A 6 -25.76 2.97 0.27
C VAL A 6 -26.98 3.47 -0.51
N GLY A 7 -27.28 2.85 -1.66
CA GLY A 7 -28.55 3.09 -2.35
C GLY A 7 -29.74 2.56 -1.56
N HIS A 8 -29.62 1.33 -1.05
CA HIS A 8 -30.60 0.70 -0.16
C HIS A 8 -29.91 0.00 1.01
N ASN A 9 -30.51 0.11 2.18
CA ASN A 9 -29.98 -0.53 3.38
C ASN A 9 -30.28 -2.03 3.36
N VAL A 10 -29.22 -2.83 3.21
CA VAL A 10 -29.24 -4.29 3.37
C VAL A 10 -28.42 -4.63 4.61
N PRO A 11 -29.06 -4.98 5.75
CA PRO A 11 -28.38 -5.14 7.02
C PRO A 11 -27.17 -6.09 6.98
N GLU A 12 -27.28 -7.23 6.29
CA GLU A 12 -26.17 -8.20 6.24
C GLU A 12 -24.94 -7.64 5.49
N LYS A 13 -25.14 -6.78 4.49
CA LYS A 13 -24.04 -6.13 3.77
C LYS A 13 -23.35 -5.08 4.65
N ILE A 14 -24.14 -4.28 5.36
CA ILE A 14 -23.60 -3.24 6.25
C ILE A 14 -22.83 -3.89 7.40
N GLU A 15 -23.37 -4.96 7.99
CA GLU A 15 -22.67 -5.74 9.01
C GLU A 15 -21.31 -6.25 8.50
N ALA A 16 -21.26 -6.82 7.30
CA ALA A 16 -20.01 -7.31 6.71
C ALA A 16 -18.98 -6.20 6.48
N ILE A 17 -19.42 -5.02 6.01
CA ILE A 17 -18.56 -3.85 5.81
C ILE A 17 -17.99 -3.38 7.15
N VAL A 18 -18.85 -3.16 8.15
CA VAL A 18 -18.45 -2.67 9.46
C VAL A 18 -17.57 -3.70 10.19
N ALA A 19 -17.80 -4.99 10.01
CA ALA A 19 -16.94 -6.05 10.54
C ALA A 19 -15.52 -5.95 9.95
N GLY A 20 -15.39 -5.65 8.66
CA GLY A 20 -14.10 -5.38 8.02
C GLY A 20 -13.39 -4.14 8.58
N VAL A 21 -14.14 -3.06 8.81
CA VAL A 21 -13.61 -1.84 9.45
C VAL A 21 -13.11 -2.14 10.87
N ALA A 22 -13.91 -2.85 11.66
CA ALA A 22 -13.57 -3.22 13.03
C ALA A 22 -12.32 -4.11 13.09
N GLU A 23 -12.18 -5.06 12.16
CA GLU A 23 -10.98 -5.88 12.02
C GLU A 23 -9.76 -5.03 11.65
N GLY A 24 -9.92 -4.06 10.75
CA GLY A 24 -8.87 -3.10 10.43
C GLY A 24 -8.43 -2.29 11.66
N CYS A 25 -9.38 -1.79 12.46
CA CYS A 25 -9.10 -1.11 13.72
C CYS A 25 -8.33 -2.00 14.71
N ARG A 26 -8.70 -3.28 14.83
CA ARG A 26 -8.01 -4.25 15.69
C ARG A 26 -6.57 -4.50 15.25
N GLN A 27 -6.33 -4.63 13.95
CA GLN A 27 -4.97 -4.75 13.40
C GLN A 27 -4.15 -3.49 13.67
N ALA A 28 -4.72 -2.31 13.44
CA ALA A 28 -4.08 -1.02 13.69
C ALA A 28 -3.86 -0.73 15.19
N GLY A 29 -4.62 -1.37 16.08
CA GLY A 29 -4.60 -1.07 17.52
C GLY A 29 -5.33 0.22 17.88
N CYS A 30 -6.35 0.61 17.11
CA CYS A 30 -7.20 1.75 17.40
C CYS A 30 -8.64 1.33 17.73
N ALA A 31 -9.40 2.24 18.35
CA ALA A 31 -10.80 2.01 18.68
C ALA A 31 -11.72 2.56 17.58
N LEU A 32 -12.76 1.80 17.23
CA LEU A 32 -13.87 2.29 16.42
C LEU A 32 -14.88 3.00 17.35
N VAL A 33 -14.75 4.32 17.43
CA VAL A 33 -15.49 5.13 18.43
C VAL A 33 -16.91 5.54 17.98
N GLY A 34 -17.25 5.32 16.72
CA GLY A 34 -18.53 5.68 16.15
C GLY A 34 -18.48 5.64 14.62
N GLY A 35 -19.66 5.54 14.03
CA GLY A 35 -19.86 5.54 12.58
C GLY A 35 -21.25 6.06 12.22
N GLU A 36 -21.48 6.30 10.94
CA GLU A 36 -22.76 6.78 10.40
C GLU A 36 -23.14 6.00 9.14
N THR A 37 -24.44 5.80 8.92
CA THR A 37 -24.96 5.11 7.74
C THR A 37 -26.03 5.95 7.06
N ALA A 38 -25.86 6.21 5.77
CA ALA A 38 -26.79 6.99 4.96
C ALA A 38 -27.42 6.15 3.84
N GLU A 39 -28.75 6.19 3.73
CA GLU A 39 -29.47 5.60 2.60
C GLU A 39 -29.86 6.69 1.59
N MET A 40 -29.35 6.57 0.37
CA MET A 40 -29.43 7.59 -0.68
C MET A 40 -29.78 6.96 -2.05
N PRO A 41 -31.01 6.44 -2.23
CA PRO A 41 -31.40 5.67 -3.41
C PRO A 41 -31.40 6.48 -4.72
N GLY A 42 -31.51 7.81 -4.63
CA GLY A 42 -31.40 8.69 -5.79
C GLY A 42 -29.97 9.04 -6.21
N MET A 43 -28.96 8.62 -5.43
CA MET A 43 -27.54 8.89 -5.69
C MET A 43 -26.75 7.62 -6.02
N TYR A 44 -27.05 6.50 -5.35
CA TYR A 44 -26.36 5.23 -5.57
C TYR A 44 -27.32 4.20 -6.19
N GLU A 45 -26.96 3.67 -7.35
CA GLU A 45 -27.75 2.69 -8.09
C GLU A 45 -27.21 1.26 -7.91
N GLY A 46 -27.98 0.24 -8.30
CA GLY A 46 -27.43 -1.09 -8.57
C GLY A 46 -26.76 -1.84 -7.41
N GLY A 47 -26.95 -1.40 -6.17
CA GLY A 47 -26.26 -1.98 -5.01
C GLY A 47 -24.85 -1.43 -4.78
N GLU A 48 -24.49 -0.32 -5.45
CA GLU A 48 -23.31 0.47 -5.13
C GLU A 48 -23.39 1.06 -3.72
N TYR A 49 -22.22 1.24 -3.13
CA TYR A 49 -22.03 1.88 -1.86
C TYR A 49 -20.69 2.61 -1.86
N ASP A 50 -20.56 3.58 -0.96
CA ASP A 50 -19.31 4.30 -0.70
C ASP A 50 -18.98 4.25 0.78
N ILE A 51 -17.69 4.26 1.10
CA ILE A 51 -17.19 4.24 2.47
C ILE A 51 -16.11 5.29 2.64
N ALA A 52 -16.30 6.14 3.65
CA ALA A 52 -15.29 7.07 4.11
C ALA A 52 -14.79 6.67 5.50
N GLY A 53 -13.47 6.63 5.67
CA GLY A 53 -12.82 6.38 6.95
C GLY A 53 -12.15 7.64 7.49
N TYR A 54 -12.26 7.87 8.79
CA TYR A 54 -11.54 8.93 9.51
C TYR A 54 -10.77 8.34 10.68
N THR A 55 -9.49 8.70 10.79
CA THR A 55 -8.59 8.28 11.87
C THR A 55 -7.94 9.49 12.55
N THR A 56 -7.65 9.35 13.83
CA THR A 56 -6.90 10.34 14.62
C THR A 56 -5.74 9.63 15.30
N GLY A 57 -4.52 10.09 15.05
CA GLY A 57 -3.30 9.66 15.73
C GLY A 57 -2.74 10.76 16.63
N VAL A 58 -1.87 10.39 17.57
CA VAL A 58 -1.15 11.32 18.44
C VAL A 58 0.34 11.08 18.28
N VAL A 59 1.10 12.16 18.20
CA VAL A 59 2.56 12.12 18.13
C VAL A 59 3.16 13.24 18.99
N GLU A 60 4.25 12.93 19.69
CA GLU A 60 5.04 13.94 20.37
C GLU A 60 5.68 14.87 19.34
N LYS A 61 5.57 16.19 19.53
CA LYS A 61 6.08 17.17 18.54
C LYS A 61 7.57 16.97 18.22
N SER A 62 8.37 16.59 19.22
CA SER A 62 9.80 16.33 19.06
C SER A 62 10.13 14.99 18.38
N LYS A 63 9.13 14.11 18.19
CA LYS A 63 9.25 12.82 17.52
C LYS A 63 8.55 12.79 16.16
N LEU A 64 8.13 13.96 15.66
CA LEU A 64 7.55 14.06 14.32
C LEU A 64 8.62 13.66 13.29
N ILE A 65 8.23 12.78 12.36
CA ILE A 65 9.04 12.41 11.21
C ILE A 65 8.48 13.22 10.03
N ASP A 66 9.19 14.25 9.62
CA ASP A 66 8.79 15.21 8.59
C ASP A 66 9.72 15.21 7.37
N GLY A 67 10.64 14.25 7.30
CA GLY A 67 11.64 14.13 6.23
C GLY A 67 12.90 14.95 6.47
N SER A 68 12.95 15.83 7.49
CA SER A 68 14.09 16.75 7.70
C SER A 68 15.44 16.06 7.92
N LYS A 69 15.42 14.77 8.30
CA LYS A 69 16.61 13.96 8.54
C LYS A 69 17.11 13.24 7.28
N VAL A 70 16.31 13.19 6.22
CA VAL A 70 16.62 12.43 5.01
C VAL A 70 17.84 13.03 4.31
N LYS A 71 18.83 12.19 4.02
CA LYS A 71 20.10 12.57 3.41
C LYS A 71 20.47 11.58 2.31
N ALA A 72 21.31 12.03 1.36
CA ALA A 72 21.89 11.14 0.37
C ALA A 72 22.68 10.02 1.06
N GLY A 73 22.53 8.79 0.57
CA GLY A 73 23.09 7.59 1.18
C GLY A 73 22.16 6.88 2.17
N ASP A 74 21.06 7.50 2.63
CA ASP A 74 20.03 6.78 3.37
C ASP A 74 19.45 5.66 2.51
N VAL A 75 19.20 4.51 3.11
CA VAL A 75 18.63 3.36 2.43
C VAL A 75 17.12 3.33 2.54
N LEU A 76 16.49 2.70 1.56
CA LEU A 76 15.05 2.47 1.49
C LEU A 76 14.77 1.03 1.91
N VAL A 77 14.19 0.83 3.09
CA VAL A 77 13.68 -0.48 3.52
C VAL A 77 12.23 -0.61 3.07
N GLY A 78 11.99 -1.42 2.04
CA GLY A 78 10.66 -1.70 1.51
C GLY A 78 9.98 -2.83 2.27
N ILE A 79 8.72 -2.64 2.65
CA ILE A 79 7.86 -3.61 3.33
C ILE A 79 6.86 -4.17 2.33
N ALA A 80 6.77 -5.50 2.24
CA ALA A 80 5.95 -6.17 1.25
C ALA A 80 4.46 -5.78 1.33
N SER A 81 3.82 -5.66 0.17
CA SER A 81 2.37 -5.53 0.03
C SER A 81 1.70 -6.91 -0.01
N THR A 82 0.38 -6.94 0.13
CA THR A 82 -0.45 -8.15 0.03
C THR A 82 -1.04 -8.33 -1.37
N GLY A 83 -0.80 -7.38 -2.28
CA GLY A 83 -1.42 -7.31 -3.60
C GLY A 83 -1.55 -5.86 -4.05
N VAL A 84 -2.55 -5.57 -4.89
CA VAL A 84 -2.83 -4.23 -5.44
C VAL A 84 -3.26 -3.20 -4.38
N HIS A 85 -3.57 -3.65 -3.16
CA HIS A 85 -4.11 -2.85 -2.06
C HIS A 85 -5.43 -2.18 -2.45
N SER A 86 -5.51 -0.85 -2.43
CA SER A 86 -6.73 -0.09 -2.71
C SER A 86 -6.55 0.95 -3.82
N ASN A 87 -5.54 0.79 -4.68
CA ASN A 87 -5.19 1.74 -5.73
C ASN A 87 -5.07 1.06 -7.10
N GLY A 88 -5.25 1.83 -8.18
CA GLY A 88 -5.15 1.33 -9.56
C GLY A 88 -6.35 0.51 -10.05
N PHE A 89 -7.42 0.36 -9.25
CA PHE A 89 -8.56 -0.50 -9.59
C PHE A 89 -9.32 -0.09 -10.86
N SER A 90 -9.29 1.19 -11.24
CA SER A 90 -9.86 1.61 -12.53
C SER A 90 -9.13 0.97 -13.72
N LEU A 91 -7.80 0.88 -13.65
CA LEU A 91 -7.01 0.18 -14.67
C LEU A 91 -7.18 -1.33 -14.56
N VAL A 92 -7.18 -1.89 -13.35
CA VAL A 92 -7.42 -3.33 -13.12
C VAL A 92 -8.73 -3.77 -13.78
N ARG A 93 -9.84 -3.06 -13.52
CA ARG A 93 -11.15 -3.40 -14.11
C ARG A 93 -11.12 -3.35 -15.63
N LYS A 94 -10.45 -2.35 -16.21
CA LYS A 94 -10.27 -2.26 -17.65
C LYS A 94 -9.46 -3.43 -18.21
N ILE A 95 -8.32 -3.76 -17.60
CA ILE A 95 -7.46 -4.86 -18.03
C ILE A 95 -8.20 -6.19 -17.99
N VAL A 96 -8.93 -6.48 -16.91
CA VAL A 96 -9.69 -7.74 -16.78
C VAL A 96 -10.79 -7.83 -17.83
N ALA A 97 -11.51 -6.72 -18.07
CA ALA A 97 -12.54 -6.68 -19.11
C ALA A 97 -11.96 -6.89 -20.52
N ASP A 98 -10.84 -6.24 -20.83
CA ASP A 98 -10.18 -6.32 -22.15
C ASP A 98 -9.48 -7.68 -22.37
N SER A 99 -9.04 -8.35 -21.29
CA SER A 99 -8.38 -9.66 -21.36
C SER A 99 -9.34 -10.83 -21.58
N GLY A 100 -10.65 -10.61 -21.41
CA GLY A 100 -11.68 -11.64 -21.51
C GLY A 100 -11.68 -12.65 -20.34
N HIS A 101 -11.07 -12.29 -19.21
CA HIS A 101 -11.11 -13.08 -17.98
C HIS A 101 -12.34 -12.73 -17.15
N ASP A 102 -12.91 -13.73 -16.47
CA ASP A 102 -13.94 -13.50 -15.46
C ASP A 102 -13.33 -13.46 -14.05
N TYR A 103 -13.92 -12.68 -13.14
CA TYR A 103 -13.46 -12.62 -11.75
C TYR A 103 -13.54 -13.98 -11.03
N MET A 104 -14.38 -14.90 -11.52
CA MET A 104 -14.51 -16.27 -11.00
C MET A 104 -13.50 -17.25 -11.60
N ASP A 105 -12.71 -16.85 -12.61
CA ASP A 105 -11.69 -17.71 -13.21
C ASP A 105 -10.62 -18.10 -12.19
N GLU A 106 -10.29 -19.39 -12.13
CA GLU A 106 -9.13 -19.88 -11.39
C GLU A 106 -7.87 -19.72 -12.24
N ILE A 107 -6.92 -18.94 -11.72
CA ILE A 107 -5.69 -18.61 -12.45
C ILE A 107 -4.53 -19.46 -11.92
N PRO A 108 -3.86 -20.29 -12.76
CA PRO A 108 -2.76 -21.16 -12.33
C PRO A 108 -1.62 -20.41 -11.62
N GLU A 109 -1.27 -19.22 -12.11
CA GLU A 109 -0.23 -18.35 -11.54
C GLU A 109 -0.56 -17.87 -10.12
N PHE A 110 -1.82 -17.96 -9.71
CA PHE A 110 -2.28 -17.65 -8.34
C PHE A 110 -2.51 -18.91 -7.49
N GLY A 111 -1.93 -20.04 -7.89
CA GLY A 111 -2.14 -21.33 -7.22
C GLY A 111 -3.59 -21.82 -7.35
N SER A 112 -4.21 -21.55 -8.51
CA SER A 112 -5.62 -21.85 -8.82
C SER A 112 -6.62 -21.16 -7.89
N ARG A 113 -6.24 -20.02 -7.30
CA ARG A 113 -7.21 -19.11 -6.66
C ARG A 113 -8.00 -18.34 -7.71
N ARG A 114 -9.21 -17.91 -7.35
CA ARG A 114 -10.03 -17.06 -8.21
C ARG A 114 -9.40 -15.68 -8.37
N LEU A 115 -9.49 -15.13 -9.58
CA LEU A 115 -8.99 -13.79 -9.89
C LEU A 115 -9.54 -12.72 -8.94
N GLY A 116 -10.86 -12.73 -8.71
CA GLY A 116 -11.53 -11.79 -7.81
C GLY A 116 -11.01 -11.87 -6.38
N ASP A 117 -10.76 -13.07 -5.85
CA ASP A 117 -10.25 -13.26 -4.50
C ASP A 117 -8.81 -12.74 -4.33
N VAL A 118 -8.00 -12.82 -5.40
CA VAL A 118 -6.64 -12.26 -5.41
C VAL A 118 -6.70 -10.74 -5.47
N LEU A 119 -7.53 -10.18 -6.36
CA LEU A 119 -7.70 -8.73 -6.49
C LEU A 119 -8.30 -8.09 -5.23
N LEU A 120 -9.23 -8.77 -4.56
CA LEU A 120 -9.85 -8.32 -3.30
C LEU A 120 -9.05 -8.68 -2.05
N THR A 121 -7.79 -9.14 -2.19
CA THR A 121 -6.92 -9.37 -1.04
C THR A 121 -6.78 -8.06 -0.24
N PRO A 122 -7.15 -8.03 1.06
CA PRO A 122 -7.17 -6.79 1.84
C PRO A 122 -5.80 -6.09 1.90
N THR A 123 -5.83 -4.76 1.92
CA THR A 123 -4.64 -3.92 2.15
C THR A 123 -3.99 -4.28 3.48
N ARG A 124 -2.66 -4.42 3.48
CA ARG A 124 -1.88 -4.67 4.70
C ARG A 124 -1.89 -3.43 5.60
N ILE A 125 -2.13 -3.61 6.89
CA ILE A 125 -2.07 -2.55 7.89
C ILE A 125 -0.70 -2.55 8.56
N TYR A 126 0.04 -1.44 8.41
CA TYR A 126 1.46 -1.33 8.80
C TYR A 126 1.74 -0.74 10.19
N VAL A 127 0.70 -0.44 10.97
CA VAL A 127 0.82 0.42 12.16
C VAL A 127 1.75 -0.16 13.24
N LYS A 128 1.55 -1.41 13.67
CA LYS A 128 2.27 -1.97 14.83
C LYS A 128 3.75 -2.17 14.54
N GLN A 129 4.04 -2.74 13.37
CA GLN A 129 5.38 -3.03 12.89
C GLN A 129 6.19 -1.76 12.63
N VAL A 130 5.59 -0.73 12.01
CA VAL A 130 6.30 0.53 11.74
C VAL A 130 6.50 1.34 13.03
N LEU A 131 5.53 1.35 13.95
CA LEU A 131 5.71 1.97 15.27
C LEU A 131 6.84 1.30 16.05
N ASP A 132 7.04 -0.01 15.91
CA ASP A 132 8.13 -0.72 16.57
C ASP A 132 9.50 -0.36 15.97
N VAL A 133 9.59 -0.24 14.64
CA VAL A 133 10.79 0.28 13.98
C VAL A 133 11.08 1.71 14.45
N ILE A 134 10.10 2.61 14.45
CA ILE A 134 10.25 4.01 14.90
C ILE A 134 10.74 4.10 16.35
N ARG A 135 10.35 3.17 17.22
CA ARG A 135 10.77 3.15 18.63
C ARG A 135 12.21 2.68 18.82
N ASN A 136 12.73 1.88 17.89
CA ASN A 136 14.00 1.19 18.06
C ASN A 136 15.08 1.65 17.07
N CYS A 137 14.73 2.34 16.00
CA CYS A 137 15.65 2.83 14.96
C CYS A 137 15.53 4.35 14.80
N ASP A 138 16.59 4.99 14.31
CA ASP A 138 16.52 6.39 13.89
C ASP A 138 15.92 6.47 12.47
N VAL A 139 14.59 6.54 12.40
CA VAL A 139 13.86 6.66 11.14
C VAL A 139 13.90 8.11 10.66
N HIS A 140 14.33 8.30 9.41
CA HIS A 140 14.42 9.61 8.77
C HIS A 140 13.17 9.97 7.97
N GLY A 141 12.48 8.97 7.41
CA GLY A 141 11.27 9.15 6.62
C GLY A 141 10.44 7.88 6.50
N VAL A 142 9.14 8.02 6.21
CA VAL A 142 8.24 6.89 5.92
C VAL A 142 7.35 7.29 4.75
N ALA A 143 7.28 6.45 3.72
CA ALA A 143 6.41 6.65 2.56
C ALA A 143 5.43 5.47 2.42
N HIS A 144 4.13 5.78 2.39
CA HIS A 144 3.08 4.80 2.10
C HIS A 144 2.84 4.76 0.59
N ILE A 145 2.99 3.59 -0.03
CA ILE A 145 2.89 3.44 -1.49
C ILE A 145 1.43 3.25 -1.88
N THR A 146 0.83 4.29 -2.45
CA THR A 146 -0.60 4.34 -2.80
C THR A 146 -0.80 4.69 -4.27
N GLY A 147 -1.78 5.54 -4.62
CA GLY A 147 -1.93 6.07 -5.97
C GLY A 147 -0.66 6.79 -6.41
N GLY A 148 -0.29 6.63 -7.68
CA GLY A 148 0.97 7.18 -8.22
C GLY A 148 2.21 6.33 -7.93
N GLY A 149 2.07 5.20 -7.22
CA GLY A 149 3.12 4.22 -7.02
C GLY A 149 4.41 4.80 -6.41
N PHE A 150 5.55 4.41 -6.94
CA PHE A 150 6.87 4.78 -6.40
C PHE A 150 7.18 6.24 -6.69
N ASP A 151 6.90 6.67 -7.93
CA ASP A 151 7.21 7.99 -8.46
C ASP A 151 6.50 9.12 -7.74
N GLU A 152 5.27 8.92 -7.30
CA GLU A 152 4.56 9.97 -6.57
C GLU A 152 4.75 9.91 -5.06
N ASN A 153 4.94 8.72 -4.47
CA ASN A 153 4.87 8.57 -3.01
C ASN A 153 6.22 8.70 -2.33
N ILE A 154 7.28 8.05 -2.84
CA ILE A 154 8.58 8.04 -2.16
C ILE A 154 9.24 9.44 -2.20
N PRO A 155 9.21 10.21 -3.31
CA PRO A 155 9.82 11.54 -3.35
C PRO A 155 9.25 12.55 -2.34
N ARG A 156 8.07 12.33 -1.77
CA ARG A 156 7.44 13.24 -0.80
C ARG A 156 8.20 13.35 0.52
N VAL A 157 9.13 12.43 0.79
CA VAL A 157 9.99 12.47 1.99
C VAL A 157 11.36 13.12 1.72
N LEU A 158 11.65 13.47 0.47
CA LEU A 158 12.95 14.01 0.05
C LEU A 158 13.02 15.52 0.21
N HIS A 159 14.24 16.02 0.33
CA HIS A 159 14.56 17.43 0.17
C HIS A 159 14.77 17.81 -1.31
N ASP A 160 14.61 19.10 -1.61
CA ASP A 160 14.94 19.66 -2.91
C ASP A 160 16.37 19.30 -3.33
N GLY A 161 16.51 18.80 -4.55
CA GLY A 161 17.80 18.37 -5.10
C GLY A 161 18.15 16.90 -4.87
N GLN A 162 17.43 16.19 -4.00
CA GLN A 162 17.61 14.74 -3.81
C GLN A 162 16.81 13.91 -4.81
N GLY A 163 17.20 12.66 -4.98
CA GLY A 163 16.43 11.67 -5.73
C GLY A 163 16.56 10.27 -5.15
N LEU A 164 16.19 9.28 -5.94
CA LEU A 164 16.12 7.88 -5.54
C LEU A 164 16.79 6.99 -6.59
N GLU A 165 17.51 5.99 -6.12
CA GLU A 165 17.93 4.84 -6.91
C GLU A 165 17.29 3.60 -6.30
N ILE A 166 16.46 2.91 -7.07
CA ILE A 166 15.68 1.74 -6.64
C ILE A 166 16.06 0.56 -7.54
N HIS A 167 16.30 -0.59 -6.94
CA HIS A 167 16.81 -1.77 -7.66
C HIS A 167 15.75 -2.86 -7.71
N GLU A 168 15.16 -3.05 -8.89
CA GLU A 168 14.23 -4.17 -9.10
C GLU A 168 14.94 -5.51 -8.87
N GLY A 169 14.21 -6.48 -8.32
CA GLY A 169 14.75 -7.80 -7.99
C GLY A 169 15.33 -7.92 -6.58
N THR A 170 15.35 -6.83 -5.81
CA THR A 170 15.66 -6.85 -4.37
C THR A 170 14.45 -7.21 -3.49
N TRP A 171 13.25 -7.27 -4.07
CA TRP A 171 12.03 -7.79 -3.46
C TRP A 171 11.24 -8.66 -4.44
N GLU A 172 10.19 -9.30 -3.94
CA GLU A 172 9.28 -10.13 -4.73
C GLU A 172 8.17 -9.30 -5.36
N ILE A 173 8.16 -9.19 -6.70
CA ILE A 173 6.99 -8.69 -7.44
C ILE A 173 5.96 -9.82 -7.53
N LEU A 174 4.81 -9.63 -6.88
CA LEU A 174 3.74 -10.62 -6.81
C LEU A 174 3.17 -10.96 -8.19
N PRO A 175 2.70 -12.20 -8.42
CA PRO A 175 2.17 -12.64 -9.72
C PRO A 175 1.05 -11.74 -10.27
N VAL A 176 0.21 -11.15 -9.41
CA VAL A 176 -0.89 -10.27 -9.83
C VAL A 176 -0.40 -9.09 -10.67
N PHE A 177 0.74 -8.49 -10.33
CA PHE A 177 1.29 -7.36 -11.10
C PHE A 177 1.81 -7.82 -12.46
N LYS A 178 2.49 -8.98 -12.50
CA LYS A 178 3.00 -9.56 -13.76
C LYS A 178 1.86 -9.92 -14.72
N MET A 179 0.73 -10.41 -14.18
CA MET A 179 -0.45 -10.71 -14.98
C MET A 179 -1.13 -9.44 -15.48
N LEU A 180 -1.32 -8.44 -14.61
CA LEU A 180 -1.87 -7.14 -15.03
C LEU A 180 -1.00 -6.47 -16.10
N GLU A 181 0.33 -6.49 -15.95
CA GLU A 181 1.27 -5.99 -16.95
C GLU A 181 1.08 -6.70 -18.30
N LYS A 182 1.10 -8.04 -18.27
CA LYS A 182 0.97 -8.87 -19.47
C LYS A 182 -0.38 -8.70 -20.16
N TRP A 183 -1.47 -8.73 -19.42
CA TRP A 183 -2.83 -8.62 -19.96
C TRP A 183 -3.15 -7.21 -20.45
N GLY A 184 -2.67 -6.20 -19.74
CA GLY A 184 -2.89 -4.80 -20.09
C GLY A 184 -1.94 -4.25 -21.15
N GLY A 185 -0.84 -4.94 -21.44
CA GLY A 185 0.22 -4.42 -22.32
C GLY A 185 0.83 -3.12 -21.78
N VAL A 186 0.85 -2.96 -20.45
CA VAL A 186 1.35 -1.75 -19.79
C VAL A 186 2.87 -1.79 -19.82
N PRO A 187 3.57 -0.72 -20.26
CA PRO A 187 5.02 -0.66 -20.18
C PRO A 187 5.54 -0.91 -18.76
N HIS A 188 6.54 -1.77 -18.60
CA HIS A 188 7.02 -2.20 -17.29
C HIS A 188 7.34 -1.04 -16.34
N ARG A 189 8.00 0.01 -16.83
CA ARG A 189 8.32 1.21 -16.02
C ARG A 189 7.07 1.97 -15.57
N GLU A 190 6.01 1.97 -16.36
CA GLU A 190 4.74 2.63 -16.06
C GLU A 190 3.97 1.89 -14.95
N MET A 191 4.17 0.57 -14.82
CA MET A 191 3.59 -0.20 -13.72
C MET A 191 3.98 0.37 -12.34
N PHE A 192 5.20 0.89 -12.20
CA PHE A 192 5.69 1.53 -10.98
C PHE A 192 5.07 2.91 -10.70
N ASN A 193 4.47 3.56 -11.70
CA ASN A 193 3.74 4.83 -11.52
C ASN A 193 2.29 4.59 -11.11
N ILE A 194 1.80 3.35 -11.21
CA ILE A 194 0.38 3.04 -11.01
C ILE A 194 0.20 2.15 -9.78
N PHE A 195 1.04 1.14 -9.66
CA PHE A 195 0.93 0.10 -8.66
C PHE A 195 2.08 0.15 -7.65
N ASN A 196 1.85 -0.48 -6.51
CA ASN A 196 2.85 -0.63 -5.47
C ASN A 196 3.89 -1.73 -5.78
N MET A 197 3.74 -2.47 -6.89
CA MET A 197 4.70 -3.47 -7.38
C MET A 197 5.23 -4.47 -6.34
N GLY A 198 4.48 -4.74 -5.27
CA GLY A 198 4.88 -5.64 -4.19
C GLY A 198 5.42 -4.97 -2.92
N ILE A 199 5.56 -3.64 -2.89
CA ILE A 199 6.00 -2.86 -1.71
C ILE A 199 4.89 -1.91 -1.29
N GLY A 200 4.29 -2.13 -0.12
CA GLY A 200 3.21 -1.26 0.37
C GLY A 200 3.71 -0.07 1.17
N MET A 201 4.90 -0.15 1.76
CA MET A 201 5.45 0.93 2.58
C MET A 201 6.97 0.94 2.50
N VAL A 202 7.58 2.11 2.61
CA VAL A 202 9.02 2.32 2.62
C VAL A 202 9.41 3.08 3.87
N VAL A 203 10.44 2.60 4.57
CA VAL A 203 11.09 3.27 5.68
C VAL A 203 12.47 3.75 5.22
N VAL A 204 12.77 5.03 5.44
CA VAL A 204 14.05 5.67 5.07
C VAL A 204 14.88 5.85 6.34
N LEU A 205 16.10 5.34 6.34
CA LEU A 205 17.02 5.34 7.49
C LEU A 205 18.48 5.22 7.02
N ASP A 206 19.42 5.46 7.94
CA ASP A 206 20.84 5.23 7.68
C ASP A 206 21.12 3.73 7.44
N GLU A 207 22.04 3.41 6.53
CA GLU A 207 22.39 2.02 6.16
C GLU A 207 22.72 1.15 7.39
N SER A 208 23.33 1.73 8.42
CA SER A 208 23.70 1.01 9.65
C SER A 208 22.48 0.50 10.46
N GLU A 209 21.31 1.10 10.30
CA GLU A 209 20.06 0.69 10.98
C GLU A 209 19.25 -0.35 10.19
N ALA A 210 19.61 -0.60 8.92
CA ALA A 210 18.78 -1.37 7.99
C ALA A 210 18.55 -2.82 8.45
N ALA A 211 19.61 -3.51 8.87
CA ALA A 211 19.51 -4.90 9.33
C ALA A 211 18.59 -5.01 10.56
N LYS A 212 18.73 -4.08 11.51
CA LYS A 212 17.90 -4.02 12.71
C LYS A 212 16.43 -3.75 12.37
N ALA A 213 16.15 -2.82 11.47
CA ALA A 213 14.79 -2.54 11.03
C ALA A 213 14.14 -3.76 10.35
N ILE A 214 14.89 -4.46 9.48
CA ILE A 214 14.43 -5.68 8.82
C ILE A 214 14.14 -6.79 9.84
N ASP A 215 15.01 -6.98 10.84
CA ASP A 215 14.80 -7.98 11.90
C ASP A 215 13.53 -7.68 12.73
N ILE A 216 13.29 -6.41 13.06
CA ILE A 216 12.06 -5.99 13.74
C ILE A 216 10.85 -6.31 12.85
N LEU A 217 10.87 -5.91 11.57
CA LEU A 217 9.78 -6.17 10.63
C LEU A 217 9.51 -7.67 10.49
N ALA A 218 10.55 -8.50 10.39
CA ALA A 218 10.45 -9.95 10.34
C ALA A 218 9.81 -10.54 11.61
N SER A 219 10.09 -9.97 12.78
CA SER A 219 9.45 -10.40 14.05
C SER A 219 7.94 -10.13 14.10
N HIS A 220 7.45 -9.17 13.29
CA HIS A 220 6.02 -8.93 13.05
C HIS A 220 5.45 -9.77 11.89
N GLY A 221 6.25 -10.66 11.31
CA GLY A 221 5.88 -11.52 10.18
C GLY A 221 5.91 -10.81 8.82
N GLU A 222 6.55 -9.64 8.72
CA GLU A 222 6.69 -8.93 7.45
C GLU A 222 7.89 -9.44 6.65
N LYS A 223 7.75 -9.45 5.33
CA LYS A 223 8.89 -9.51 4.42
C LYS A 223 9.36 -8.08 4.15
N ALA A 224 10.63 -7.80 4.40
CA ALA A 224 11.23 -6.51 4.11
C ALA A 224 12.67 -6.68 3.60
N SER A 225 13.11 -5.75 2.75
CA SER A 225 14.47 -5.72 2.23
C SER A 225 14.90 -4.29 1.92
N VAL A 226 16.21 -4.08 1.79
CA VAL A 226 16.72 -2.83 1.21
C VAL A 226 16.43 -2.86 -0.29
N ILE A 227 15.62 -1.90 -0.75
CA ILE A 227 15.18 -1.81 -2.15
C ILE A 227 15.91 -0.75 -2.95
N GLY A 228 16.70 0.10 -2.29
CA GLY A 228 17.32 1.25 -2.91
C GLY A 228 17.90 2.22 -1.88
N LYS A 229 18.20 3.43 -2.35
CA LYS A 229 18.78 4.51 -1.54
C LYS A 229 18.38 5.89 -2.06
N VAL A 230 18.53 6.88 -1.20
CA VAL A 230 18.45 8.30 -1.53
C VAL A 230 19.75 8.74 -2.20
N THR A 231 19.65 9.51 -3.27
CA THR A 231 20.77 10.05 -4.05
C THR A 231 20.80 11.57 -4.01
N ASP A 232 21.93 12.14 -4.44
CA ASP A 232 22.15 13.58 -4.65
C ASP A 232 21.78 14.04 -6.07
N VAL A 233 21.13 13.18 -6.84
CA VAL A 233 20.68 13.46 -8.21
C VAL A 233 19.16 13.43 -8.26
N PRO A 234 18.48 14.53 -8.64
CA PRO A 234 17.04 14.60 -8.68
C PRO A 234 16.38 13.52 -9.56
N GLY A 235 15.22 13.04 -9.10
CA GLY A 235 14.35 12.12 -9.84
C GLY A 235 14.28 10.72 -9.24
N VAL A 236 13.45 9.87 -9.85
CA VAL A 236 13.24 8.48 -9.43
C VAL A 236 13.81 7.55 -10.50
N ASN A 237 15.01 7.02 -10.23
CA ASN A 237 15.66 6.05 -11.09
C ASN A 237 15.36 4.63 -10.59
N ILE A 238 14.59 3.87 -11.37
CA ILE A 238 14.33 2.45 -11.12
C ILE A 238 15.20 1.64 -12.07
N VAL A 239 16.19 0.96 -11.52
CA VAL A 239 17.07 0.04 -12.24
C VAL A 239 16.29 -1.26 -12.45
N LEU A 240 15.74 -1.40 -13.66
CA LEU A 240 14.93 -2.55 -14.07
C LEU A 240 15.79 -3.79 -14.29
N LYS A 241 15.19 -4.98 -14.13
CA LYS A 241 15.86 -6.27 -14.33
C LYS A 241 15.79 -6.80 -15.77
#